data_AF-A0A9Q3PRT2-F1
#
_entry.id   AF-A0A9Q3PRT2-F1
#
_cell.length_a   1.000
_cell.length_b   1.000
_cell.length_c   1.000
_cell.angle_alpha   90.00
_cell.angle_beta   90.00
_cell.angle_gamma   90.00
#
_symmetry.space_group_name_H-M   'P 1'
#
loop_
_entity.id
_entity.type
_entity.pdbx_description
1 polymer ?
#
loop_
_entity_poly.entity_id
_entity_poly.type
_entity_poly.pdbx_seq_one_letter_code
_entity_poly.pdbx_strand_id
1 'polypeptide(L)'
;MYSSTEKFFKDNWKKPQKQVKNTEVLQYLENTWLPLKEYHVPAWTNHHCHLGVGFTSRVEGAHAIVNLWLQTSNGTLLEVVRALHMALRKKFIESINRISKEMIVNVKNLPPHISALNSKVSHYALQMAFDNFKTKFPPNEKCTSKYNNYQGIPCKHKTQKAFAKRQRLEISDFHPQWHLNLP
;
A
#
# COMPACT_ATOMS: atom_id res chain seq x y z
N MET A 1 10.55 8.84 7.77
CA MET A 1 11.83 8.70 7.04
C MET A 1 11.70 7.57 6.04
N TYR A 2 11.45 7.88 4.76
CA TYR A 2 11.44 6.81 3.75
C TYR A 2 12.88 6.35 3.52
N SER A 3 13.25 5.18 4.05
CA SER A 3 14.57 4.61 3.83
C SER A 3 14.46 3.14 3.47
N SER A 4 14.82 2.80 2.23
CA SER A 4 14.69 1.45 1.67
C SER A 4 15.81 0.49 2.10
N THR A 5 16.90 1.01 2.68
CA THR A 5 18.04 0.22 3.18
C THR A 5 18.50 0.77 4.52
N GLU A 6 19.10 -0.10 5.35
CA GLU A 6 19.65 0.30 6.65
C GLU A 6 20.74 1.36 6.53
N LYS A 7 21.60 1.26 5.50
CA LYS A 7 22.63 2.27 5.23
C LYS A 7 22.00 3.63 4.99
N PHE A 8 20.98 3.68 4.13
CA PHE A 8 20.29 4.92 3.82
C PHE A 8 19.50 5.45 5.04
N PHE A 9 18.97 4.58 5.89
CA PHE A 9 18.36 4.97 7.16
C PHE A 9 19.38 5.64 8.09
N LYS A 10 20.55 5.01 8.30
CA LYS A 10 21.63 5.56 9.13
C LYS A 10 22.09 6.93 8.62
N ASP A 11 22.17 7.11 7.30
CA ASP A 11 22.55 8.39 6.72
C ASP A 11 21.44 9.44 6.82
N ASN A 12 20.18 9.06 6.68
CA ASN A 12 19.04 9.96 6.87
C ASN A 12 18.83 10.36 8.33
N TRP A 13 19.14 9.48 9.29
CA TRP A 13 19.02 9.76 10.73
C TRP A 13 19.93 10.91 11.19
N LYS A 14 21.09 11.08 10.51
CA LYS A 14 22.01 12.20 10.77
C LYS A 14 21.41 13.58 10.46
N LYS A 15 20.38 13.66 9.60
CA LYS A 15 19.76 14.93 9.20
C LYS A 15 18.98 15.57 10.36
N PRO A 16 17.99 14.89 11.00
CA PRO A 16 17.31 15.42 12.18
C PRO A 16 18.28 15.81 13.29
N GLN A 17 19.32 15.00 13.55
CA GLN A 17 20.31 15.29 14.59
C GLN A 17 21.04 16.64 14.38
N LYS A 18 21.13 17.12 13.13
CA LYS A 18 21.73 18.42 12.79
C LYS A 18 20.71 19.55 12.66
N GLN A 19 19.48 19.23 12.26
CA GLN A 19 18.45 20.22 11.89
C GLN A 19 17.49 20.54 13.04
N VAL A 20 17.22 19.59 13.92
CA VAL A 20 16.31 19.77 15.05
C VAL A 20 17.08 20.41 16.19
N LYS A 21 16.78 21.68 16.47
CA LYS A 21 17.39 22.44 17.57
C LYS A 21 16.86 22.03 18.95
N ASN A 22 15.66 21.46 19.02
CA ASN A 22 15.04 21.03 20.27
C ASN A 22 15.58 19.65 20.67
N THR A 23 16.38 19.62 21.74
CA THR A 23 17.00 18.41 22.27
C THR A 23 16.01 17.42 22.87
N GLU A 24 14.90 17.89 23.44
CA GLU A 24 13.85 17.02 24.01
C GLU A 24 13.14 16.22 22.91
N VAL A 25 12.90 16.85 21.75
CA VAL A 25 12.31 16.18 20.59
C VAL A 25 13.25 15.09 20.08
N LEU A 26 14.56 15.37 20.00
CA LEU A 26 15.54 14.35 19.59
C LEU A 26 15.59 13.20 20.60
N GLN A 27 15.66 13.49 21.91
CA GLN A 27 15.62 12.47 22.96
C GLN A 27 14.35 11.62 22.89
N TYR A 28 13.19 12.25 22.67
CA TYR A 28 11.93 11.55 22.52
C TYR A 28 11.96 10.58 21.33
N LEU A 29 12.45 11.03 20.16
CA LEU A 29 12.55 10.17 18.99
C LEU A 29 13.56 9.04 19.20
N GLU A 30 14.70 9.30 19.83
CA GLU A 30 15.74 8.30 20.12
C GLU A 30 15.29 7.25 21.14
N ASN A 31 14.53 7.65 22.16
CA ASN A 31 14.10 6.76 23.23
C ASN A 31 12.79 6.03 22.93
N THR A 32 11.91 6.61 22.11
CA THR A 32 10.55 6.07 21.87
C THR A 32 10.43 5.42 20.50
N TRP A 33 10.82 6.13 19.44
CA TRP A 33 10.53 5.70 18.06
C TRP A 33 11.68 4.90 17.45
N LEU A 34 12.93 5.30 17.69
CA LEU A 34 14.09 4.61 17.13
C LEU A 34 14.21 3.13 17.57
N PRO A 35 13.86 2.72 18.81
CA PRO A 35 13.81 1.31 19.19
C PRO A 35 12.76 0.53 18.39
N LEU A 36 11.68 1.19 18.01
CA LEU A 36 10.56 0.61 17.25
C LEU A 36 10.74 0.70 15.72
N LYS A 37 11.91 1.11 15.22
CA LYS A 37 12.17 1.34 13.78
C LYS A 37 11.80 0.15 12.89
N GLU A 38 11.91 -1.07 13.41
CA GLU A 38 11.61 -2.30 12.65
C GLU A 38 10.12 -2.42 12.28
N TYR A 39 9.24 -1.71 12.99
CA TYR A 39 7.80 -1.73 12.77
C TYR A 39 7.31 -0.67 11.76
N HIS A 40 8.12 0.35 11.45
CA HIS A 40 7.63 1.50 10.65
C HIS A 40 8.63 2.05 9.63
N VAL A 41 9.87 1.54 9.58
CA VAL A 41 10.86 1.98 8.59
C VAL A 41 10.97 0.95 7.45
N PRO A 42 10.82 1.37 6.18
CA PRO A 42 10.83 0.48 5.01
C PRO A 42 12.03 -0.45 4.90
N ALA A 43 13.19 -0.06 5.42
CA ALA A 43 14.39 -0.89 5.45
C ALA A 43 14.17 -2.23 6.16
N TRP A 44 13.31 -2.25 7.18
CA TRP A 44 12.95 -3.45 7.94
C TRP A 44 11.53 -3.94 7.59
N THR A 45 10.55 -3.05 7.44
CA THR A 45 9.16 -3.48 7.19
C THR A 45 8.98 -4.16 5.84
N ASN A 46 9.75 -3.77 4.80
CA ASN A 46 9.65 -4.36 3.45
C ASN A 46 10.12 -5.83 3.39
N HIS A 47 10.56 -6.40 4.51
CA HIS A 47 10.79 -7.84 4.65
C HIS A 47 9.51 -8.64 4.90
N HIS A 48 8.41 -7.97 5.27
CA HIS A 48 7.11 -8.56 5.54
C HIS A 48 6.07 -8.13 4.51
N CYS A 49 5.07 -8.98 4.29
CA CYS A 49 3.93 -8.64 3.46
C CYS A 49 3.02 -7.64 4.19
N HIS A 50 3.03 -6.38 3.76
CA HIS A 50 2.17 -5.33 4.32
C HIS A 50 1.31 -4.62 3.26
N LEU A 51 1.35 -5.07 2.01
CA LEU A 51 0.51 -4.65 0.88
C LEU A 51 0.46 -3.12 0.66
N GLY A 52 1.57 -2.45 0.94
CA GLY A 52 1.69 -1.00 0.86
C GLY A 52 1.09 -0.23 2.05
N VAL A 53 0.62 -0.93 3.08
CA VAL A 53 0.21 -0.35 4.37
C VAL A 53 1.45 -0.13 5.23
N GLY A 54 2.12 1.00 5.04
CA GLY A 54 3.30 1.40 5.83
C GLY A 54 3.17 2.76 6.51
N PHE A 55 2.01 3.41 6.38
CA PHE A 55 1.77 4.77 6.86
C PHE A 55 0.41 4.87 7.54
N THR A 56 0.30 5.81 8.48
CA THR A 56 -0.92 6.09 9.25
C THR A 56 -2.05 6.68 8.41
N SER A 57 -1.77 7.16 7.20
CA SER A 57 -2.76 7.84 6.34
C SER A 57 -4.03 7.03 6.09
N ARG A 58 -3.95 5.70 6.00
CA ARG A 58 -5.15 4.84 5.87
C ARG A 58 -5.98 4.83 7.15
N VAL A 59 -5.33 4.77 8.30
CA VAL A 59 -5.97 4.78 9.63
C VAL A 59 -6.58 6.16 9.89
N GLU A 60 -5.84 7.23 9.59
CA GLU A 60 -6.31 8.61 9.70
C GLU A 60 -7.53 8.85 8.78
N GLY A 61 -7.52 8.34 7.56
CA GLY A 61 -8.67 8.41 6.65
C GLY A 61 -9.89 7.65 7.18
N ALA A 62 -9.69 6.46 7.75
CA ALA A 62 -10.76 5.70 8.39
C ALA A 62 -11.33 6.43 9.61
N HIS A 63 -10.46 7.00 10.45
CA HIS A 63 -10.84 7.80 11.60
C HIS A 63 -11.62 9.06 11.20
N ALA A 64 -11.17 9.76 10.15
CA ALA A 64 -11.87 10.92 9.58
C ALA A 64 -13.27 10.56 9.08
N ILE A 65 -13.44 9.38 8.45
CA ILE A 65 -14.77 8.87 8.07
C ILE A 65 -15.63 8.69 9.32
N VAL A 66 -15.12 8.00 10.35
CA VAL A 66 -15.89 7.78 11.59
C VAL A 66 -16.33 9.12 12.20
N ASN A 67 -15.43 10.09 12.33
CA ASN A 67 -15.76 11.41 12.89
C ASN A 67 -16.82 12.14 12.06
N LEU A 68 -16.77 12.03 10.72
CA LEU A 68 -17.78 12.60 9.84
C LEU A 68 -19.17 12.02 10.09
N TRP A 69 -19.27 10.74 10.45
CA TRP A 69 -20.53 10.08 10.75
C TRP A 69 -21.05 10.38 12.16
N LEU A 70 -20.16 10.57 13.13
CA LEU A 70 -20.55 10.85 14.50
C LEU A 70 -21.15 12.26 14.65
N GLN A 71 -20.66 13.25 13.89
CA GLN A 71 -21.16 14.63 13.81
C GLN A 71 -21.18 15.44 15.13
N THR A 72 -21.07 14.80 16.29
CA THR A 72 -21.11 15.41 17.62
C THR A 72 -20.13 14.72 18.57
N SER A 73 -19.56 15.49 19.49
CA SER A 73 -18.73 15.00 20.60
C SER A 73 -19.55 14.61 21.84
N ASN A 74 -20.85 14.93 21.86
CA ASN A 74 -21.73 14.78 23.03
C ASN A 74 -22.84 13.73 22.81
N GLY A 75 -22.69 12.87 21.80
CA GLY A 75 -23.66 11.83 21.50
C GLY A 75 -23.73 10.75 22.59
N THR A 76 -24.92 10.23 22.82
CA THR A 76 -25.13 9.05 23.66
C THR A 76 -24.48 7.82 23.02
N LEU A 77 -24.16 6.81 23.83
CA LEU A 77 -23.58 5.56 23.33
C LEU A 77 -24.44 4.91 22.23
N LEU A 78 -25.78 4.99 22.36
CA LEU A 78 -26.71 4.46 21.37
C LEU A 78 -26.61 5.18 20.01
N GLU A 79 -26.46 6.50 20.02
CA GLU A 79 -26.28 7.30 18.80
C GLU A 79 -24.95 6.98 18.12
N VAL A 80 -23.88 6.86 18.90
CA VAL A 80 -22.55 6.46 18.40
C VAL A 80 -22.60 5.09 17.71
N VAL A 81 -23.21 4.09 18.36
CA VAL A 81 -23.32 2.73 17.79
C VAL A 81 -24.15 2.74 16.51
N ARG A 82 -25.26 3.48 16.46
CA ARG A 82 -26.09 3.61 15.25
C ARG A 82 -25.32 4.27 14.11
N ALA A 83 -24.61 5.37 14.38
CA ALA A 83 -23.81 6.08 13.39
C ALA A 83 -22.69 5.19 12.82
N LEU A 84 -21.98 4.44 13.68
CA LEU A 84 -20.96 3.49 13.26
C LEU A 84 -21.55 2.36 12.40
N HIS A 85 -22.70 1.80 12.78
CA HIS A 85 -23.38 0.78 11.98
C HIS A 85 -23.73 1.29 10.58
N MET A 86 -24.28 2.50 10.48
CA MET A 86 -24.60 3.13 9.19
C MET A 86 -23.34 3.39 8.36
N ALA A 87 -22.27 3.89 8.98
CA ALA A 87 -20.99 4.14 8.32
C ALA A 87 -20.40 2.85 7.73
N LEU A 88 -20.37 1.78 8.52
CA LEU A 88 -19.88 0.46 8.10
C LEU A 88 -20.74 -0.11 6.98
N ARG A 89 -22.08 -0.07 7.11
CA ARG A 89 -23.00 -0.55 6.08
C ARG A 89 -22.79 0.20 4.76
N LYS A 90 -22.64 1.52 4.79
CA LYS A 90 -22.36 2.31 3.59
C LYS A 90 -21.01 1.93 2.98
N LYS A 91 -19.95 1.82 3.79
CA LYS A 91 -18.60 1.46 3.31
C LYS A 91 -18.54 0.05 2.72
N PHE A 92 -19.33 -0.87 3.25
CA PHE A 92 -19.50 -2.22 2.71
C PHE A 92 -20.16 -2.18 1.33
N ILE A 93 -21.29 -1.50 1.19
CA ILE A 93 -21.99 -1.34 -0.09
C ILE A 93 -21.12 -0.62 -1.12
N GLU A 94 -20.42 0.46 -0.73
CA GLU A 94 -19.46 1.17 -1.58
C GLU A 94 -18.34 0.23 -2.08
N SER A 95 -17.87 -0.68 -1.23
CA SER A 95 -16.82 -1.64 -1.59
C SER A 95 -17.33 -2.68 -2.57
N ILE A 96 -18.54 -3.23 -2.37
CA ILE A 96 -19.20 -4.13 -3.33
C ILE A 96 -19.37 -3.43 -4.67
N ASN A 97 -19.94 -2.22 -4.68
CA ASN A 97 -20.18 -1.48 -5.91
C ASN A 97 -18.87 -1.18 -6.66
N ARG A 98 -17.79 -0.87 -5.93
CA ARG A 98 -16.46 -0.68 -6.52
C ARG A 98 -15.97 -1.98 -7.16
N ILE A 99 -16.00 -3.10 -6.44
CA ILE A 99 -15.56 -4.41 -6.96
C ILE A 99 -16.37 -4.81 -8.19
N SER A 100 -17.71 -4.78 -8.11
CA SER A 100 -18.60 -5.09 -9.24
C SER A 100 -18.31 -4.22 -10.46
N LYS A 101 -18.04 -2.92 -10.25
CA LYS A 101 -17.66 -2.02 -11.33
C LYS A 101 -16.31 -2.41 -11.95
N GLU A 102 -15.31 -2.73 -11.13
CA GLU A 102 -13.99 -3.15 -11.62
C GLU A 102 -14.02 -4.51 -12.33
N MET A 103 -14.98 -5.38 -12.00
CA MET A 103 -15.22 -6.65 -12.71
C MET A 103 -15.77 -6.45 -14.12
N ILE A 104 -16.44 -5.33 -14.41
CA ILE A 104 -17.06 -5.05 -15.70
C ILE A 104 -16.22 -4.08 -16.54
N VAL A 105 -15.69 -3.04 -15.90
CA VAL A 105 -14.96 -1.97 -16.57
C VAL A 105 -13.48 -2.31 -16.61
N ASN A 106 -12.89 -2.22 -17.80
CA ASN A 106 -11.46 -2.50 -17.99
C ASN A 106 -10.62 -1.23 -17.85
N VAL A 107 -9.42 -1.37 -17.29
CA VAL A 107 -8.40 -0.33 -17.32
C VAL A 107 -7.85 -0.20 -18.74
N LYS A 108 -7.86 1.02 -19.28
CA LYS A 108 -7.39 1.33 -20.64
C LYS A 108 -5.87 1.49 -20.67
N ASN A 109 -5.27 1.37 -21.86
CA ASN A 109 -3.84 1.62 -22.11
C ASN A 109 -2.86 0.71 -21.35
N LEU A 110 -3.32 -0.49 -20.97
CA LEU A 110 -2.46 -1.54 -20.40
C LEU A 110 -1.88 -2.45 -21.49
N PRO A 111 -0.63 -2.92 -21.36
CA PRO A 111 -0.05 -3.86 -22.29
C PRO A 111 -0.75 -5.23 -22.22
N PRO A 112 -0.76 -6.03 -23.30
CA PRO A 112 -1.53 -7.29 -23.38
C PRO A 112 -1.26 -8.31 -22.25
N HIS A 113 -0.02 -8.37 -21.75
CA HIS A 113 0.36 -9.29 -20.68
C HIS A 113 -0.18 -8.91 -19.29
N ILE A 114 -0.63 -7.65 -19.11
CA ILE A 114 -1.29 -7.15 -17.89
C ILE A 114 -2.80 -7.02 -18.12
N SER A 115 -3.23 -6.51 -19.28
CA SER A 115 -4.65 -6.29 -19.57
C SER A 115 -5.49 -7.57 -19.60
N ALA A 116 -4.87 -8.73 -19.80
CA ALA A 116 -5.50 -10.05 -19.68
C ALA A 116 -6.05 -10.35 -18.27
N LEU A 117 -5.62 -9.60 -17.25
CA LEU A 117 -6.07 -9.73 -15.87
C LEU A 117 -7.16 -8.71 -15.47
N ASN A 118 -7.63 -7.89 -16.41
CA ASN A 118 -8.86 -7.12 -16.21
C ASN A 118 -10.00 -8.04 -15.75
N SER A 119 -10.93 -7.50 -14.97
CA SER A 119 -12.03 -8.22 -14.35
C SER A 119 -11.65 -9.27 -13.30
N LYS A 120 -10.36 -9.62 -13.15
CA LYS A 120 -9.85 -10.61 -12.19
C LYS A 120 -9.01 -9.99 -11.08
N VAL A 121 -8.29 -8.92 -11.40
CA VAL A 121 -7.40 -8.20 -10.48
C VAL A 121 -7.82 -6.73 -10.42
N SER A 122 -7.73 -6.13 -9.24
CA SER A 122 -8.13 -4.75 -9.01
C SER A 122 -7.40 -3.76 -9.92
N HIS A 123 -8.09 -2.71 -10.32
CA HIS A 123 -7.55 -1.66 -11.19
C HIS A 123 -6.28 -1.04 -10.61
N TYR A 124 -6.27 -0.85 -9.29
CA TYR A 124 -5.13 -0.34 -8.55
C TYR A 124 -3.89 -1.23 -8.72
N ALA A 125 -4.02 -2.54 -8.53
CA ALA A 125 -2.89 -3.46 -8.65
C ALA A 125 -2.40 -3.59 -10.10
N LEU A 126 -3.30 -3.54 -11.09
CA LEU A 126 -2.92 -3.53 -12.52
C LEU A 126 -2.14 -2.27 -12.88
N GLN A 127 -2.59 -1.10 -12.42
CA GLN A 127 -1.90 0.17 -12.64
C GLN A 127 -0.51 0.16 -11.98
N MET A 128 -0.42 -0.33 -10.75
CA MET A 128 0.87 -0.48 -10.06
C MET A 128 1.83 -1.41 -10.80
N ALA A 129 1.35 -2.56 -11.29
CA ALA A 129 2.16 -3.49 -12.08
C ALA A 129 2.67 -2.81 -13.36
N PHE A 130 1.83 -2.00 -14.00
CA PHE A 130 2.19 -1.24 -15.20
C PHE A 130 3.19 -0.12 -14.90
N ASP A 131 3.01 0.62 -13.80
CA ASP A 131 3.94 1.67 -13.39
C ASP A 131 5.31 1.08 -13.07
N ASN A 132 5.36 -0.05 -12.35
CA ASN A 132 6.61 -0.79 -12.13
C ASN A 132 7.26 -1.21 -13.45
N PHE A 133 6.48 -1.70 -14.41
CA PHE A 133 6.99 -2.07 -15.73
C PHE A 133 7.68 -0.88 -16.44
N LYS A 134 7.14 0.35 -16.30
CA LYS A 134 7.69 1.57 -16.90
C LYS A 134 8.93 2.13 -16.21
N THR A 135 9.10 1.91 -14.90
CA THR A 135 10.23 2.48 -14.15
C THR A 135 11.58 2.13 -14.79
N LYS A 136 12.52 3.06 -14.87
CA LYS A 136 13.88 2.80 -15.39
C LYS A 136 14.78 2.27 -14.26
N PHE A 137 15.65 1.31 -14.56
CA PHE A 137 16.61 0.76 -13.62
C PHE A 137 17.95 0.53 -14.32
N PRO A 138 19.08 0.56 -13.57
CA PRO A 138 20.39 0.28 -14.14
C PRO A 138 20.42 -1.12 -14.78
N PRO A 139 21.17 -1.29 -15.88
CA PRO A 139 21.39 -2.60 -16.47
C PRO A 139 21.98 -3.54 -15.41
N ASN A 140 21.49 -4.78 -15.35
CA ASN A 140 21.98 -5.86 -14.46
C ASN A 140 21.66 -5.74 -12.96
N GLU A 141 20.70 -4.90 -12.55
CA GLU A 141 20.22 -4.96 -11.17
C GLU A 141 19.52 -6.30 -10.88
N LYS A 142 20.03 -7.06 -9.91
CA LYS A 142 19.45 -8.33 -9.50
C LYS A 142 18.07 -8.10 -8.86
N CYS A 143 17.10 -8.93 -9.24
CA CYS A 143 15.79 -8.92 -8.58
C CYS A 143 15.96 -9.26 -7.10
N THR A 144 15.57 -8.35 -6.22
CA THR A 144 15.59 -8.59 -4.78
C THR A 144 14.33 -9.31 -4.28
N SER A 145 13.32 -9.48 -5.14
CA SER A 145 11.96 -9.97 -4.84
C SER A 145 11.21 -9.21 -3.74
N LYS A 146 11.84 -8.24 -3.07
CA LYS A 146 11.27 -7.46 -1.97
C LYS A 146 9.95 -6.81 -2.35
N TYR A 147 9.89 -6.21 -3.55
CA TYR A 147 8.68 -5.56 -4.04
C TYR A 147 7.48 -6.51 -4.06
N ASN A 148 7.66 -7.72 -4.58
CA ASN A 148 6.58 -8.71 -4.60
C ASN A 148 6.21 -9.13 -3.18
N ASN A 149 7.22 -9.31 -2.31
CA ASN A 149 7.00 -9.77 -0.95
C ASN A 149 6.20 -8.77 -0.11
N TYR A 150 6.54 -7.47 -0.16
CA TYR A 150 5.85 -6.49 0.66
C TYR A 150 4.58 -5.94 0.01
N GLN A 151 4.51 -5.84 -1.31
CA GLN A 151 3.36 -5.24 -2.00
C GLN A 151 2.33 -6.29 -2.48
N GLY A 152 2.75 -7.54 -2.66
CA GLY A 152 1.90 -8.58 -3.24
C GLY A 152 1.62 -8.39 -4.73
N ILE A 153 2.50 -7.69 -5.44
CA ILE A 153 2.36 -7.37 -6.87
C ILE A 153 3.65 -7.79 -7.58
N PRO A 154 3.58 -8.39 -8.78
CA PRO A 154 4.75 -8.87 -9.49
C PRO A 154 5.78 -7.76 -9.67
N CYS A 155 7.03 -8.08 -9.34
CA CYS A 155 8.15 -7.16 -9.50
C CYS A 155 8.38 -6.85 -10.98
N LYS A 156 9.04 -5.72 -11.25
CA LYS A 156 9.40 -5.31 -12.60
C LYS A 156 10.12 -6.40 -13.40
N HIS A 157 11.05 -7.13 -12.79
CA HIS A 157 11.78 -8.21 -13.48
C HIS A 157 10.83 -9.31 -13.98
N LYS A 158 9.79 -9.65 -13.20
CA LYS A 158 8.79 -10.64 -13.59
C LYS A 158 7.90 -10.11 -14.72
N THR A 159 7.45 -8.86 -14.63
CA THR A 159 6.61 -8.25 -15.69
C THR A 159 7.39 -8.08 -17.01
N GLN A 160 8.65 -7.65 -16.96
CA GLN A 160 9.52 -7.55 -18.13
C GLN A 160 9.85 -8.92 -18.74
N LYS A 161 10.09 -9.94 -17.92
CA LYS A 161 10.33 -11.31 -18.40
C LYS A 161 9.09 -11.87 -19.09
N ALA A 162 7.90 -11.65 -18.53
CA ALA A 162 6.64 -12.03 -19.16
C ALA A 162 6.48 -11.33 -20.51
N PHE A 163 6.73 -10.02 -20.57
CA PHE A 163 6.70 -9.25 -21.81
C PHE A 163 7.68 -9.78 -22.88
N ALA A 164 8.95 -9.98 -22.53
CA ALA A 164 9.98 -10.47 -23.45
C ALA A 164 9.66 -11.87 -24.00
N LYS A 165 9.05 -12.73 -23.19
CA LYS A 165 8.64 -14.08 -23.58
C LYS A 165 7.26 -14.15 -24.25
N ARG A 166 6.58 -13.01 -24.44
CA ARG A 166 5.18 -12.94 -24.89
C ARG A 166 4.24 -13.79 -24.03
N GLN A 167 4.56 -13.93 -22.74
CA GLN A 167 3.76 -14.62 -21.74
C GLN A 167 2.85 -13.63 -21.03
N ARG A 168 1.73 -14.13 -20.51
CA ARG A 168 0.80 -13.37 -19.68
C ARG A 168 1.20 -13.50 -18.21
N LEU A 169 0.88 -12.48 -17.42
CA LEU A 169 0.87 -12.64 -15.97
C LEU A 169 -0.37 -13.43 -15.59
N GLU A 170 -0.23 -14.23 -14.54
CA GLU A 170 -1.32 -15.01 -13.97
C GLU A 170 -1.92 -14.31 -12.76
N ILE A 171 -3.16 -14.64 -12.42
CA ILE A 171 -3.81 -14.10 -11.22
C ILE A 171 -3.03 -14.47 -9.95
N SER A 172 -2.40 -15.64 -9.93
CA SER A 172 -1.54 -16.13 -8.85
C SER A 172 -0.23 -15.34 -8.70
N ASP A 173 0.12 -14.50 -9.67
CA ASP A 173 1.26 -13.59 -9.56
C ASP A 173 0.95 -12.41 -8.61
N PHE A 174 -0.32 -12.21 -8.29
CA PHE A 174 -0.82 -11.16 -7.39
C PHE A 174 -1.31 -11.78 -6.08
N HIS A 175 -1.07 -11.09 -4.97
CA HIS A 175 -1.59 -11.48 -3.66
C HIS A 175 -3.13 -11.50 -3.66
N PRO A 176 -3.79 -12.44 -2.95
CA PRO A 176 -5.26 -12.57 -2.94
C PRO A 176 -6.03 -11.30 -2.58
N GLN A 177 -5.45 -10.42 -1.76
CA GLN A 177 -6.02 -9.10 -1.45
C GLN A 177 -6.34 -8.25 -2.69
N TRP A 178 -5.63 -8.46 -3.80
CA TRP A 178 -5.80 -7.73 -5.04
C TRP A 178 -6.77 -8.41 -6.02
N HIS A 179 -7.23 -9.63 -5.73
CA HIS A 179 -8.17 -10.35 -6.57
C HIS A 179 -9.57 -9.76 -6.41
N LEU A 180 -10.28 -9.62 -7.52
CA LEU A 180 -11.66 -9.16 -7.52
C LEU A 180 -12.57 -10.33 -7.21
N ASN A 181 -12.96 -10.45 -5.95
CA ASN A 181 -13.94 -11.42 -5.47
C ASN A 181 -15.04 -10.66 -4.73
N LEU A 182 -16.30 -10.95 -5.03
CA LEU A 182 -17.41 -10.50 -4.21
C LEU A 182 -17.43 -11.33 -2.92
N PRO A 183 -17.64 -10.68 -1.76
CA PRO A 183 -17.80 -11.37 -0.47
C PRO A 183 -19.08 -12.19 -0.42
#